data_AF-A0A5N5L0D3-F1
#
_entry.id   AF-A0A5N5L0D3-F1
#
_cell.length_a   1.000
_cell.length_b   1.000
_cell.length_c   1.000
_cell.angle_alpha   90.00
_cell.angle_beta   90.00
_cell.angle_gamma   90.00
#
_symmetry.space_group_name_H-M   'P 1'
#
loop_
_entity.id
_entity.type
_entity.pdbx_description
1 polymer ?
#
loop_
_entity_poly.entity_id
_entity_poly.type
_entity_poly.pdbx_seq_one_letter_code
_entity_poly.pdbx_strand_id
1 'polypeptide(L)'
;MLLMSLLVLMLTGWCAAAPVGREVYRMPQSVLKALSNRGTMVMEAALVRALNAIDQAIADRNRAEASCMSCMPCLFQDCGQRSGTCGSAESVLMEPSCEMMRQTQSLPEEAERSWALSQMCRFYQRRCSTTELHSDSCIRIMGESCSSRLLQCSLINTMQNLEPASETRTEALCGQRVSGGKTLTQPHSRIMGGSQASPGSWPWIVNLQLNGALMCGGVLVDSSWVLTAAHCFIGSQSEHYWTAVVGEFDITKADPDEQVMKVNRIITHPKFNPKTFNNDIALVELSSPVVLSAHVMPVCLPSDPEPPPGAPCLVAGWGSLYEDGPAADVVMEAMVPLLSHSTCKNALGKQLLTNTMFCAGYLSGGIDSCQGDSGGPLILQDLTSGRFQLYGITSWGDGCGEKGKPGVYTRVVAYKDWILSEIHKSFGSREPTCAELLKTSELSEEQRMSEFTSLCHFYMLSCPITLDPSGCQRLAQDNCQSRFKKCQLHSFLQTLLDLLQRADDYVRDKVDLTFFTQSLPQLVEHVYNSSVNIRTRRQTAGMANDCQLTLDFQVSNCDI
;
A
#
# COMPACT_ATOMS: atom_id res chain seq x y z
N MET A 1 -7.55 -18.58 32.79
CA MET A 1 -7.46 -19.29 34.10
C MET A 1 -8.10 -18.54 35.28
N LEU A 2 -8.46 -17.25 35.21
CA LEU A 2 -9.14 -16.55 36.32
C LEU A 2 -10.67 -16.79 36.40
N LEU A 3 -11.35 -17.19 35.33
CA LEU A 3 -12.81 -17.42 35.37
C LEU A 3 -13.23 -18.66 36.17
N MET A 4 -12.34 -19.63 36.37
CA MET A 4 -12.63 -20.85 37.16
C MET A 4 -12.47 -20.64 38.68
N SER A 5 -11.84 -19.54 39.12
CA SER A 5 -11.64 -19.26 40.54
C SER A 5 -12.82 -18.52 41.19
N LEU A 6 -13.62 -17.81 40.40
CA LEU A 6 -14.78 -17.05 40.87
C LEU A 6 -16.04 -17.91 41.10
N LEU A 7 -16.13 -19.09 40.46
CA LEU A 7 -17.26 -20.01 40.65
C LEU A 7 -17.19 -20.84 41.94
N VAL A 8 -16.01 -20.99 42.54
CA VAL A 8 -15.81 -21.80 43.75
C VAL A 8 -16.16 -21.02 45.03
N LEU A 9 -16.13 -19.69 45.00
CA LEU A 9 -16.44 -18.83 46.14
C LEU A 9 -17.94 -18.63 46.39
N MET A 10 -18.80 -19.00 45.44
CA MET A 10 -20.27 -18.90 45.58
C MET A 10 -20.93 -20.15 46.20
N LEU A 11 -20.17 -21.23 46.48
CA LEU A 11 -20.73 -22.54 46.85
C LEU A 11 -20.41 -23.02 48.28
N THR A 12 -19.85 -22.19 49.16
CA THR A 12 -19.61 -22.59 50.56
C THR A 12 -20.21 -21.58 51.53
N GLY A 13 -21.50 -21.77 51.83
CA GLY A 13 -22.14 -21.14 52.97
C GLY A 13 -21.71 -21.83 54.26
N TRP A 14 -21.24 -21.06 55.25
CA TRP A 14 -21.14 -21.50 56.64
C TRP A 14 -21.56 -20.39 57.60
N CYS A 15 -22.58 -20.74 58.40
CA CYS A 15 -22.98 -20.05 59.62
C CYS A 15 -21.95 -20.29 60.72
N ALA A 16 -21.54 -19.23 61.44
CA ALA A 16 -21.18 -19.32 62.86
C ALA A 16 -21.15 -17.92 63.53
N ALA A 17 -22.10 -17.75 64.45
CA ALA A 17 -22.19 -16.90 65.64
C ALA A 17 -21.19 -15.73 65.89
N ALA A 18 -21.76 -14.56 66.20
CA ALA A 18 -21.21 -13.56 67.12
C ALA A 18 -22.36 -12.75 67.77
N PRO A 19 -22.16 -12.15 68.97
CA PRO A 19 -23.15 -12.15 70.05
C PRO A 19 -24.08 -10.93 70.13
N VAL A 20 -25.12 -11.14 70.94
CA VAL A 20 -26.15 -10.22 71.41
C VAL A 20 -25.57 -8.97 72.06
N GLY A 21 -26.09 -7.79 71.69
CA GLY A 21 -25.97 -6.58 72.53
C GLY A 21 -25.94 -5.25 71.79
N ARG A 22 -27.06 -4.83 71.20
CA ARG A 22 -27.45 -3.41 71.12
C ARG A 22 -28.92 -3.31 70.71
N GLU A 23 -29.71 -2.64 71.55
CA GLU A 23 -31.12 -2.36 71.32
C GLU A 23 -31.31 -1.68 69.96
N VAL A 24 -31.87 -2.43 69.01
CA VAL A 24 -32.36 -1.87 67.75
C VAL A 24 -33.70 -1.23 68.08
N TYR A 25 -33.77 0.09 67.97
CA TYR A 25 -35.02 0.83 68.00
C TYR A 25 -35.92 0.29 66.88
N ARG A 26 -36.82 -0.65 67.19
CA ARG A 26 -37.76 -1.21 66.22
C ARG A 26 -38.77 -0.11 65.90
N MET A 27 -38.63 0.48 64.71
CA MET A 27 -39.67 1.36 64.17
C MET A 27 -41.01 0.60 64.17
N PRO A 28 -42.10 1.22 64.65
CA PRO A 28 -43.42 0.59 64.64
C PRO A 28 -43.77 0.09 63.23
N GLN A 29 -44.41 -1.07 63.12
CA GLN A 29 -44.81 -1.63 61.80
C GLN A 29 -45.68 -0.64 60.98
N SER A 30 -46.43 0.24 61.65
CA SER A 30 -47.17 1.32 61.00
C SER A 30 -46.26 2.34 60.31
N VAL A 31 -45.10 2.65 60.89
CA VAL A 31 -44.10 3.58 60.33
C VAL A 31 -43.31 2.92 59.21
N LEU A 32 -42.95 1.64 59.33
CA LEU A 32 -42.32 0.87 58.25
C LEU A 32 -43.28 0.68 57.05
N LYS A 33 -44.57 0.45 57.31
CA LYS A 33 -45.59 0.37 56.26
C LYS A 33 -45.88 1.74 55.63
N ALA A 34 -45.84 2.82 56.42
CA ALA A 34 -45.96 4.19 55.91
C ALA A 34 -44.73 4.64 55.09
N LEU A 35 -43.52 4.27 55.52
CA LEU A 35 -42.26 4.51 54.79
C LEU A 35 -42.15 3.63 53.54
N SER A 36 -42.59 2.37 53.60
CA SER A 36 -42.70 1.49 52.44
C SER A 36 -43.73 2.03 51.46
N ASN A 37 -44.95 2.35 51.89
CA ASN A 37 -45.98 2.89 51.00
C ASN A 37 -45.61 4.26 50.42
N ARG A 38 -44.97 5.16 51.19
CA ARG A 38 -44.44 6.43 50.66
C ARG A 38 -43.24 6.19 49.74
N GLY A 39 -42.36 5.24 50.06
CA GLY A 39 -41.22 4.86 49.22
C GLY A 39 -41.68 4.30 47.87
N THR A 40 -42.71 3.44 47.88
CA THR A 40 -43.33 2.89 46.67
C THR A 40 -44.01 4.00 45.86
N MET A 41 -44.76 4.91 46.50
CA MET A 41 -45.39 6.06 45.83
C MET A 41 -44.36 7.04 45.23
N VAL A 42 -43.25 7.29 45.93
CA VAL A 42 -42.16 8.16 45.43
C VAL A 42 -41.41 7.48 44.28
N MET A 43 -41.20 6.17 44.36
CA MET A 43 -40.53 5.40 43.32
C MET A 43 -41.42 5.23 42.08
N GLU A 44 -42.72 5.03 42.26
CA GLU A 44 -43.72 5.00 41.19
C GLU A 44 -43.85 6.38 40.53
N ALA A 45 -43.92 7.46 41.30
CA ALA A 45 -43.91 8.82 40.76
C ALA A 45 -42.59 9.16 40.04
N ALA A 46 -41.45 8.68 40.53
CA ALA A 46 -40.16 8.86 39.86
C ALA A 46 -40.08 8.04 38.57
N LEU A 47 -40.59 6.81 38.56
CA LEU A 47 -40.64 5.95 37.38
C LEU A 47 -41.60 6.49 36.31
N VAL A 48 -42.76 6.99 36.71
CA VAL A 48 -43.73 7.65 35.81
C VAL A 48 -43.15 8.94 35.24
N ARG A 49 -42.42 9.73 36.03
CA ARG A 49 -41.68 10.90 35.52
C ARG A 49 -40.56 10.52 34.57
N ALA A 50 -39.82 9.45 34.85
CA ALA A 50 -38.77 8.94 33.98
C ALA A 50 -39.36 8.42 32.65
N LEU A 51 -40.48 7.69 32.69
CA LEU A 51 -41.19 7.21 31.52
C LEU A 51 -41.76 8.35 30.68
N ASN A 52 -42.40 9.34 31.31
CA ASN A 52 -42.89 10.53 30.59
C ASN A 52 -41.74 11.36 29.99
N ALA A 53 -40.59 11.44 30.66
CA ALA A 53 -39.40 12.11 30.11
C ALA A 53 -38.82 11.34 28.91
N ILE A 54 -38.86 10.00 28.95
CA ILE A 54 -38.48 9.14 27.82
C ILE A 54 -39.47 9.33 26.67
N ASP A 55 -40.78 9.34 26.92
CA ASP A 55 -41.80 9.56 25.89
C ASP A 55 -41.70 10.96 25.27
N GLN A 56 -41.38 11.99 26.07
CA GLN A 56 -41.07 13.32 25.55
C GLN A 56 -39.81 13.33 24.71
N ALA A 57 -38.74 12.68 25.16
CA ALA A 57 -37.50 12.56 24.39
C ALA A 57 -37.72 11.79 23.07
N ILE A 58 -38.54 10.74 23.08
CA ILE A 58 -38.94 10.00 21.88
C ILE A 58 -39.80 10.87 20.97
N ALA A 59 -40.76 11.63 21.51
CA ALA A 59 -41.61 12.52 20.73
C ALA A 59 -40.83 13.72 20.15
N ASP A 60 -39.86 14.25 20.87
CA ASP A 60 -38.95 15.30 20.43
C ASP A 60 -37.97 14.77 19.39
N ARG A 61 -37.44 13.56 19.56
CA ARG A 61 -36.65 12.85 18.55
C ARG A 61 -37.46 12.59 17.29
N ASN A 62 -38.69 12.10 17.40
CA ASN A 62 -39.56 11.84 16.25
C ASN A 62 -39.95 13.16 15.55
N ARG A 63 -40.16 14.26 16.29
CA ARG A 63 -40.36 15.61 15.71
C ARG A 63 -39.10 16.13 15.01
N ALA A 64 -37.91 15.88 15.59
CA ALA A 64 -36.63 16.23 14.97
C ALA A 64 -36.38 15.39 13.70
N GLU A 65 -36.63 14.08 13.74
CA GLU A 65 -36.56 13.16 12.60
C GLU A 65 -37.55 13.56 11.49
N ALA A 66 -38.79 13.94 11.83
CA ALA A 66 -39.77 14.44 10.87
C ALA A 66 -39.33 15.75 10.19
N SER A 67 -38.57 16.62 10.88
CA SER A 67 -37.99 17.83 10.28
C SER A 67 -36.80 17.52 9.36
N CYS A 68 -36.03 16.48 9.68
CA CYS A 68 -34.86 16.03 8.92
C CYS A 68 -35.19 15.11 7.73
N MET A 69 -36.41 14.58 7.62
CA MET A 69 -36.86 13.81 6.46
C MET A 69 -36.78 14.56 5.12
N SER A 70 -36.64 15.89 5.18
CA SER A 70 -36.42 16.74 4.02
C SER A 70 -34.94 16.91 3.64
N CYS A 71 -33.98 16.36 4.39
CA CYS A 71 -32.55 16.58 4.22
C CYS A 71 -31.82 15.28 3.84
N MET A 72 -30.83 15.35 2.94
CA MET A 72 -30.06 14.17 2.53
C MET A 72 -29.00 13.83 3.60
N PRO A 73 -28.84 12.56 4.03
CA PRO A 73 -27.72 12.11 4.87
C PRO A 73 -26.36 12.43 4.24
N CYS A 74 -25.34 12.56 5.09
CA CYS A 74 -23.96 12.75 4.66
C CYS A 74 -23.49 11.49 3.91
N LEU A 75 -23.19 11.62 2.61
CA LEU A 75 -22.75 10.52 1.75
C LEU A 75 -21.22 10.40 1.67
N PHE A 76 -20.50 11.43 2.13
CA PHE A 76 -19.05 11.57 2.03
C PHE A 76 -18.41 11.69 3.42
N GLN A 77 -17.10 11.50 3.53
CA GLN A 77 -16.42 11.64 4.81
C GLN A 77 -16.52 13.08 5.32
N ASP A 78 -16.81 13.19 6.62
CA ASP A 78 -16.85 14.42 7.40
C ASP A 78 -17.68 15.56 6.78
N CYS A 79 -18.99 15.59 7.03
CA CYS A 79 -19.83 16.77 6.71
C CYS A 79 -19.81 17.84 7.83
N GLY A 80 -19.04 17.63 8.92
CA GLY A 80 -19.06 18.46 10.13
C GLY A 80 -20.43 18.54 10.84
N GLN A 81 -20.50 19.36 11.88
CA GLN A 81 -21.75 19.70 12.59
C GLN A 81 -22.48 20.88 11.92
N ARG A 82 -22.62 20.86 10.59
CA ARG A 82 -23.21 21.98 9.85
C ARG A 82 -24.73 21.84 9.74
N SER A 83 -25.44 22.93 10.05
CA SER A 83 -26.89 23.07 9.88
C SER A 83 -27.19 24.12 8.82
N GLY A 84 -27.89 23.75 7.74
CA GLY A 84 -28.25 24.64 6.64
C GLY A 84 -29.65 24.33 6.08
N THR A 85 -30.15 25.17 5.18
CA THR A 85 -31.43 24.93 4.48
C THR A 85 -31.29 23.75 3.53
N CYS A 86 -32.12 22.72 3.73
CA CYS A 86 -32.12 21.53 2.89
C CYS A 86 -32.65 21.85 1.48
N GLY A 87 -32.05 21.23 0.46
CA GLY A 87 -32.35 21.54 -0.95
C GLY A 87 -33.83 21.39 -1.29
N SER A 88 -34.34 22.26 -2.17
CA SER A 88 -35.74 22.24 -2.60
C SER A 88 -36.12 20.91 -3.28
N ALA A 89 -37.42 20.59 -3.30
CA ALA A 89 -37.96 19.37 -3.92
C ALA A 89 -37.60 19.21 -5.42
N GLU A 90 -37.16 20.29 -6.09
CA GLU A 90 -36.70 20.28 -7.49
C GLU A 90 -35.38 19.52 -7.70
N SER A 91 -34.55 19.36 -6.66
CA SER A 91 -33.27 18.61 -6.71
C SER A 91 -33.43 17.09 -6.96
N VAL A 92 -34.67 16.58 -6.96
CA VAL A 92 -34.99 15.17 -7.27
C VAL A 92 -35.23 14.95 -8.77
N LEU A 93 -35.47 16.01 -9.55
CA LEU A 93 -35.95 15.91 -10.94
C LEU A 93 -34.83 15.80 -11.97
N MET A 94 -33.62 16.29 -11.68
CA MET A 94 -32.51 16.35 -12.64
C MET A 94 -31.21 15.78 -12.06
N GLU A 95 -30.48 15.03 -12.90
CA GLU A 95 -29.16 14.52 -12.53
C GLU A 95 -28.17 15.69 -12.41
N PRO A 96 -27.32 15.75 -11.36
CA PRO A 96 -26.33 16.81 -11.21
C PRO A 96 -25.40 16.92 -12.43
N SER A 97 -25.23 18.14 -12.92
CA SER A 97 -24.35 18.46 -14.05
C SER A 97 -22.88 18.47 -13.61
N CYS A 98 -21.99 18.14 -14.55
CA CYS A 98 -20.55 18.11 -14.27
C CYS A 98 -19.97 19.48 -13.91
N GLU A 99 -20.55 20.56 -14.46
CA GLU A 99 -20.16 21.92 -14.11
C GLU A 99 -20.49 22.24 -12.66
N MET A 100 -21.69 21.88 -12.20
CA MET A 100 -22.11 22.11 -10.82
C MET A 100 -21.28 21.26 -9.84
N MET A 101 -21.00 19.99 -10.17
CA MET A 101 -20.14 19.13 -9.35
C MET A 101 -18.73 19.69 -9.21
N ARG A 102 -18.16 20.22 -10.30
CA ARG A 102 -16.83 20.83 -10.30
C ARG A 102 -16.77 22.08 -9.42
N GLN A 103 -17.80 22.94 -9.50
CA GLN A 103 -17.89 24.12 -8.64
C GLN A 103 -17.93 23.71 -7.16
N THR A 104 -18.72 22.69 -6.81
CA THR A 104 -18.80 22.19 -5.44
C THR A 104 -17.49 21.54 -4.98
N GLN A 105 -16.77 20.81 -5.85
CA GLN A 105 -15.44 20.27 -5.55
C GLN A 105 -14.38 21.36 -5.29
N SER A 106 -14.57 22.57 -5.82
CA SER A 106 -13.65 23.70 -5.61
C SER A 106 -13.81 24.40 -4.25
N LEU A 107 -14.80 24.00 -3.44
CA LEU A 107 -14.98 24.53 -2.08
C LEU A 107 -13.76 24.19 -1.20
N PRO A 108 -13.20 25.16 -0.46
CA PRO A 108 -11.93 25.00 0.25
C PRO A 108 -12.06 24.12 1.50
N GLU A 109 -13.20 24.14 2.17
CA GLU A 109 -13.43 23.39 3.41
C GLU A 109 -14.03 22.01 3.11
N GLU A 110 -13.42 20.94 3.63
CA GLU A 110 -13.84 19.55 3.40
C GLU A 110 -15.27 19.29 3.89
N ALA A 111 -15.61 19.78 5.08
CA ALA A 111 -16.95 19.67 5.64
C ALA A 111 -18.03 20.33 4.77
N GLU A 112 -17.73 21.50 4.20
CA GLU A 112 -18.65 22.23 3.32
C GLU A 112 -18.79 21.53 1.97
N ARG A 113 -17.67 21.04 1.41
CA ARG A 113 -17.64 20.27 0.17
C ARG A 113 -18.44 18.98 0.29
N SER A 114 -18.18 18.18 1.32
CA SER A 114 -18.83 16.89 1.58
C SER A 114 -20.33 17.08 1.83
N TRP A 115 -20.71 18.12 2.58
CA TRP A 115 -22.12 18.44 2.82
C TRP A 115 -22.84 18.85 1.54
N ALA A 116 -22.27 19.79 0.77
CA ALA A 116 -22.88 20.29 -0.47
C ALA A 116 -22.98 19.21 -1.56
N LEU A 117 -21.95 18.35 -1.71
CA LEU A 117 -21.99 17.19 -2.61
C LEU A 117 -23.09 16.20 -2.21
N SER A 118 -23.24 15.94 -0.90
CA SER A 118 -24.30 15.07 -0.39
C SER A 118 -25.68 15.60 -0.74
N GLN A 119 -25.93 16.91 -0.58
CA GLN A 119 -27.22 17.52 -0.94
C GLN A 119 -27.50 17.46 -2.44
N MET A 120 -26.49 17.68 -3.30
CA MET A 120 -26.65 17.61 -4.76
C MET A 120 -26.95 16.20 -5.28
N CYS A 121 -26.46 15.18 -4.59
CA CYS A 121 -26.64 13.78 -4.98
C CYS A 121 -27.97 13.18 -4.54
N ARG A 122 -28.91 14.04 -4.10
CA ARG A 122 -30.28 13.67 -3.78
C ARG A 122 -31.00 12.94 -4.90
N PHE A 123 -30.72 13.29 -6.14
CA PHE A 123 -31.25 12.63 -7.32
C PHE A 123 -31.11 11.09 -7.29
N TYR A 124 -30.04 10.55 -6.71
CA TYR A 124 -29.79 9.10 -6.68
C TYR A 124 -30.70 8.34 -5.72
N GLN A 125 -31.49 9.02 -4.89
CA GLN A 125 -32.52 8.41 -4.05
C GLN A 125 -33.52 7.57 -4.86
N ARG A 126 -33.73 7.91 -6.14
CA ARG A 126 -34.58 7.14 -7.08
C ARG A 126 -34.09 5.71 -7.36
N ARG A 127 -32.83 5.39 -7.02
CA ARG A 127 -32.25 4.05 -7.17
C ARG A 127 -32.49 3.16 -5.94
N CYS A 128 -33.09 3.70 -4.89
CA CYS A 128 -33.48 2.94 -3.71
C CYS A 128 -34.91 2.37 -3.85
N SER A 129 -35.19 1.27 -3.15
CA SER A 129 -36.56 0.76 -3.00
C SER A 129 -37.41 1.77 -2.21
N THR A 130 -38.70 1.89 -2.54
CA THR A 130 -39.66 2.77 -1.85
C THR A 130 -39.86 2.39 -0.37
N THR A 131 -39.49 1.17 0.02
CA THR A 131 -39.57 0.67 1.40
C THR A 131 -38.32 0.95 2.26
N GLU A 132 -37.22 1.45 1.68
CA GLU A 132 -35.90 1.53 2.35
C GLU A 132 -35.19 2.89 2.18
N LEU A 133 -35.94 3.97 1.98
CA LEU A 133 -35.43 5.32 1.70
C LEU A 133 -34.43 5.90 2.72
N HIS A 134 -34.38 5.33 3.93
CA HIS A 134 -33.50 5.76 5.03
C HIS A 134 -32.63 4.63 5.60
N SER A 135 -32.49 3.50 4.89
CA SER A 135 -31.60 2.42 5.31
C SER A 135 -30.13 2.71 4.94
N ASP A 136 -29.19 2.17 5.71
CA ASP A 136 -27.76 2.23 5.40
C ASP A 136 -27.43 1.69 3.99
N SER A 137 -28.23 0.74 3.50
CA SER A 137 -28.16 0.20 2.14
C SER A 137 -28.44 1.27 1.09
N CYS A 138 -29.49 2.07 1.28
CA CYS A 138 -29.83 3.17 0.38
C CYS A 138 -28.77 4.28 0.40
N ILE A 139 -28.25 4.63 1.59
CA ILE A 139 -27.16 5.61 1.75
C ILE A 139 -25.93 5.18 0.94
N ARG A 140 -25.55 3.91 1.03
CA ARG A 140 -24.43 3.36 0.25
C ARG A 140 -24.67 3.43 -1.26
N ILE A 141 -25.85 3.02 -1.74
CA ILE A 141 -26.19 3.07 -3.18
C ILE A 141 -26.15 4.50 -3.73
N MET A 142 -26.64 5.46 -2.94
CA MET A 142 -26.61 6.88 -3.30
C MET A 142 -25.17 7.42 -3.32
N GLY A 143 -24.35 7.08 -2.32
CA GLY A 143 -22.94 7.46 -2.25
C GLY A 143 -22.11 6.89 -3.40
N GLU A 144 -22.30 5.60 -3.74
CA GLU A 144 -21.65 4.94 -4.87
C GLU A 144 -22.07 5.56 -6.21
N SER A 145 -23.38 5.81 -6.39
CA SER A 145 -23.90 6.44 -7.62
C SER A 145 -23.38 7.86 -7.80
N CYS A 146 -23.32 8.63 -6.71
CA CYS A 146 -22.79 9.99 -6.70
C CYS A 146 -21.28 10.00 -7.00
N SER A 147 -20.52 9.11 -6.36
CA SER A 147 -19.08 8.97 -6.57
C SER A 147 -18.74 8.56 -8.00
N SER A 148 -19.53 7.63 -8.57
CA SER A 148 -19.41 7.24 -9.99
C SER A 148 -19.62 8.42 -10.93
N ARG A 149 -20.62 9.26 -10.65
CA ARG A 149 -20.87 10.46 -11.45
C ARG A 149 -19.78 11.52 -11.30
N LEU A 150 -19.25 11.72 -10.08
CA LEU A 150 -18.11 12.60 -9.84
C LEU A 150 -16.88 12.16 -10.64
N LEU A 151 -16.59 10.85 -10.66
CA LEU A 151 -15.51 10.27 -11.47
C LEU A 151 -15.77 10.45 -12.97
N GLN A 152 -17.01 10.21 -13.42
CA GLN A 152 -17.40 10.43 -14.81
C GLN A 152 -17.24 11.90 -15.23
N CYS A 153 -17.63 12.84 -14.37
CA CYS A 153 -17.50 14.27 -14.62
C CYS A 153 -16.04 14.74 -14.58
N SER A 154 -15.23 14.17 -13.71
CA SER A 154 -13.77 14.37 -13.72
C SER A 154 -13.18 13.90 -15.05
N LEU A 155 -13.56 12.71 -15.52
CA LEU A 155 -13.09 12.16 -16.79
C LEU A 155 -13.55 13.00 -18.00
N ILE A 156 -14.81 13.44 -18.02
CA ILE A 156 -15.34 14.32 -19.08
C ILE A 156 -14.60 15.66 -19.10
N ASN A 157 -14.24 16.23 -17.95
CA ASN A 157 -13.42 17.45 -17.90
C ASN A 157 -12.01 17.19 -18.45
N THR A 158 -11.40 16.03 -18.16
CA THR A 158 -10.12 15.63 -18.77
C THR A 158 -10.26 15.47 -20.29
N MET A 159 -11.40 14.93 -20.76
CA MET A 159 -11.68 14.72 -22.19
C MET A 159 -12.09 16.00 -22.94
N GLN A 160 -12.78 16.96 -22.31
CA GLN A 160 -13.18 18.22 -22.95
C GLN A 160 -12.02 19.21 -23.05
N ASN A 161 -10.97 19.05 -22.23
CA ASN A 161 -9.67 19.67 -22.44
C ASN A 161 -8.84 18.95 -23.53
N LEU A 162 -9.42 17.92 -24.16
CA LEU A 162 -8.85 17.10 -25.24
C LEU A 162 -9.90 16.89 -26.36
N GLU A 163 -10.25 17.94 -27.11
CA GLU A 163 -10.87 17.78 -28.43
C GLU A 163 -9.91 18.24 -29.56
N PRO A 164 -10.02 17.69 -30.78
CA PRO A 164 -9.11 16.65 -31.21
C PRO A 164 -8.19 17.13 -32.34
N ALA A 165 -6.89 16.81 -32.22
CA ALA A 165 -5.98 16.79 -33.34
C ALA A 165 -5.28 15.42 -33.37
N SER A 166 -5.74 14.58 -34.31
CA SER A 166 -4.97 13.55 -35.02
C SER A 166 -3.99 12.69 -34.20
N GLU A 167 -4.42 11.46 -33.86
CA GLU A 167 -3.68 10.17 -33.91
C GLU A 167 -2.14 10.11 -33.71
N THR A 168 -1.51 11.00 -32.94
CA THR A 168 -0.03 11.01 -32.76
C THR A 168 0.43 11.24 -31.31
N ARG A 169 -0.32 10.79 -30.29
CA ARG A 169 -0.02 11.18 -28.89
C ARG A 169 0.02 10.08 -27.84
N THR A 170 0.63 8.94 -28.15
CA THR A 170 1.14 8.00 -27.13
C THR A 170 2.65 8.16 -26.86
N GLU A 171 3.34 9.10 -27.53
CA GLU A 171 4.79 9.34 -27.37
C GLU A 171 5.16 10.45 -26.36
N ALA A 172 4.21 11.07 -25.67
CA ALA A 172 4.45 12.41 -25.08
C ALA A 172 5.02 12.46 -23.65
N LEU A 173 5.22 11.35 -22.93
CA LEU A 173 5.62 11.38 -21.50
C LEU A 173 6.64 10.28 -21.12
N CYS A 174 7.74 10.16 -21.86
CA CYS A 174 8.85 9.27 -21.46
C CYS A 174 10.17 10.02 -21.37
N GLY A 175 11.14 9.47 -20.62
CA GLY A 175 12.53 9.90 -20.63
C GLY A 175 12.77 11.33 -20.12
N GLN A 176 11.84 11.90 -19.35
CA GLN A 176 11.98 13.23 -18.76
C GLN A 176 12.66 13.12 -17.39
N ARG A 177 13.83 13.77 -17.25
CA ARG A 177 14.59 13.83 -16.00
C ARG A 177 14.28 15.14 -15.26
N VAL A 178 13.96 15.05 -13.97
CA VAL A 178 13.89 16.25 -13.11
C VAL A 178 15.31 16.76 -12.92
N SER A 179 15.61 17.90 -13.54
CA SER A 179 16.90 18.56 -13.37
C SER A 179 16.90 19.30 -12.03
N GLY A 180 17.41 18.65 -10.99
CA GLY A 180 17.94 19.38 -9.82
C GLY A 180 19.01 20.36 -10.30
N GLY A 181 18.99 21.60 -9.81
CA GLY A 181 19.93 22.64 -10.24
C GLY A 181 21.37 22.15 -10.31
N LYS A 182 22.12 22.63 -11.31
CA LYS A 182 23.53 22.25 -11.54
C LYS A 182 24.36 22.53 -10.28
N THR A 183 24.50 21.54 -9.42
CA THR A 183 25.58 21.52 -8.44
C THR A 183 26.77 20.91 -9.17
N LEU A 184 27.72 21.76 -9.57
CA LEU A 184 29.08 21.33 -9.92
C LEU A 184 29.73 20.79 -8.63
N THR A 185 29.34 19.60 -8.20
CA THR A 185 29.97 18.89 -7.10
C THR A 185 31.14 18.11 -7.65
N GLN A 186 32.32 18.43 -7.12
CA GLN A 186 33.54 17.64 -7.27
C GLN A 186 33.26 16.15 -6.99
N PRO A 187 33.88 15.22 -7.73
CA PRO A 187 33.60 13.80 -7.62
C PRO A 187 33.99 13.30 -6.23
N HIS A 188 33.00 13.12 -5.36
CA HIS A 188 33.13 12.28 -4.16
C HIS A 188 32.20 11.07 -4.34
N SER A 189 32.88 9.96 -4.62
CA SER A 189 32.48 8.56 -4.78
C SER A 189 31.16 8.08 -4.13
N ARG A 190 30.35 7.31 -4.87
CA ARG A 190 30.14 5.84 -4.68
C ARG A 190 28.99 5.20 -5.53
N ILE A 191 29.13 5.05 -6.84
CA ILE A 191 29.19 3.69 -7.47
C ILE A 191 30.69 3.32 -7.43
N MET A 192 31.18 2.14 -7.82
CA MET A 192 32.63 2.03 -8.14
C MET A 192 32.99 3.26 -9.02
N GLY A 193 33.75 4.22 -8.46
CA GLY A 193 34.01 5.55 -9.03
C GLY A 193 32.84 6.49 -9.46
N GLY A 194 31.57 6.25 -9.09
CA GLY A 194 30.42 7.14 -9.42
C GLY A 194 30.08 8.20 -8.34
N SER A 195 28.93 8.85 -8.41
CA SER A 195 28.48 9.89 -7.46
C SER A 195 27.02 9.68 -7.02
N GLN A 196 26.63 10.28 -5.90
CA GLN A 196 25.23 10.25 -5.44
C GLN A 196 24.35 10.99 -6.45
N ALA A 197 23.25 10.37 -6.86
CA ALA A 197 22.28 11.01 -7.73
C ALA A 197 21.49 12.07 -6.94
N SER A 198 20.98 13.09 -7.63
CA SER A 198 20.01 13.98 -7.00
C SER A 198 18.68 13.23 -6.76
N PRO A 199 17.98 13.46 -5.63
CA PRO A 199 16.68 12.88 -5.38
C PRO A 199 15.73 13.07 -6.56
N GLY A 200 15.05 12.00 -6.99
CA GLY A 200 14.12 12.05 -8.13
C GLY A 200 14.73 12.16 -9.51
N SER A 201 16.06 12.23 -9.63
CA SER A 201 16.69 12.47 -10.93
C SER A 201 16.64 11.26 -11.87
N TRP A 202 16.17 10.10 -11.41
CA TRP A 202 16.01 8.89 -12.22
C TRP A 202 14.60 8.29 -12.05
N PRO A 203 13.54 8.93 -12.56
CA PRO A 203 12.16 8.60 -12.22
C PRO A 203 11.65 7.26 -12.78
N TRP A 204 12.45 6.61 -13.65
CA TRP A 204 12.17 5.29 -14.20
C TRP A 204 12.89 4.16 -13.47
N ILE A 205 13.76 4.45 -12.50
CA ILE A 205 14.46 3.38 -11.78
C ILE A 205 13.48 2.65 -10.87
N VAL A 206 13.61 1.34 -10.80
CA VAL A 206 12.73 0.46 -10.02
C VAL A 206 13.57 -0.40 -9.11
N ASN A 207 13.22 -0.46 -7.82
CA ASN A 207 13.76 -1.41 -6.87
C ASN A 207 12.92 -2.68 -6.91
N LEU A 208 13.45 -3.76 -7.50
CA LEU A 208 12.81 -5.07 -7.50
C LEU A 208 13.25 -5.85 -6.27
N GLN A 209 12.27 -6.09 -5.40
CA GLN A 209 12.49 -6.73 -4.12
C GLN A 209 11.99 -8.18 -4.16
N LEU A 210 12.75 -9.08 -3.53
CA LEU A 210 12.34 -10.43 -3.23
C LEU A 210 12.15 -10.55 -1.71
N ASN A 211 10.93 -10.85 -1.27
CA ASN A 211 10.55 -10.89 0.15
C ASN A 211 10.88 -9.59 0.91
N GLY A 212 10.71 -8.43 0.25
CA GLY A 212 10.97 -7.11 0.82
C GLY A 212 12.45 -6.69 0.85
N ALA A 213 13.37 -7.51 0.33
CA ALA A 213 14.78 -7.15 0.21
C ALA A 213 15.13 -6.85 -1.25
N LEU A 214 15.89 -5.78 -1.50
CA LEU A 214 16.42 -5.44 -2.84
C LEU A 214 17.17 -6.64 -3.42
N MET A 215 16.71 -7.11 -4.58
CA MET A 215 17.30 -8.25 -5.30
C MET A 215 17.93 -7.80 -6.62
N CYS A 216 17.23 -6.93 -7.35
CA CYS A 216 17.67 -6.37 -8.63
C CYS A 216 17.14 -4.95 -8.82
N GLY A 217 17.78 -4.20 -9.71
CA GLY A 217 17.18 -3.04 -10.33
C GLY A 217 16.18 -3.42 -11.43
N GLY A 218 15.39 -2.43 -11.84
CA GLY A 218 14.51 -2.50 -12.99
C GLY A 218 14.31 -1.11 -13.58
N VAL A 219 13.61 -1.08 -14.72
CA VAL A 219 13.37 0.15 -15.48
C VAL A 219 11.91 0.24 -15.89
N LEU A 220 11.20 1.25 -15.43
CA LEU A 220 9.84 1.53 -15.85
C LEU A 220 9.83 1.94 -17.33
N VAL A 221 9.18 1.16 -18.18
CA VAL A 221 9.07 1.39 -19.64
C VAL A 221 7.65 1.76 -20.07
N ASP A 222 6.66 1.47 -19.22
CA ASP A 222 5.28 1.94 -19.31
C ASP A 222 4.70 2.04 -17.88
N SER A 223 3.55 2.69 -17.71
CA SER A 223 2.82 2.79 -16.43
C SER A 223 2.63 1.47 -15.68
N SER A 224 2.54 0.34 -16.40
CA SER A 224 2.31 -0.98 -15.81
C SER A 224 3.41 -1.99 -16.10
N TRP A 225 4.53 -1.56 -16.70
CA TRP A 225 5.56 -2.46 -17.20
C TRP A 225 6.96 -2.03 -16.79
N VAL A 226 7.69 -2.97 -16.19
CA VAL A 226 9.08 -2.83 -15.79
C VAL A 226 9.94 -3.79 -16.61
N LEU A 227 11.01 -3.29 -17.20
CA LEU A 227 12.03 -4.07 -17.89
C LEU A 227 13.20 -4.33 -16.95
N THR A 228 13.73 -5.55 -16.95
CA THR A 228 14.85 -5.96 -16.07
C THR A 228 15.61 -7.15 -16.70
N ALA A 229 16.58 -7.70 -15.97
CA ALA A 229 17.33 -8.90 -16.36
C ALA A 229 16.56 -10.18 -16.01
N ALA A 230 16.66 -11.21 -16.84
CA ALA A 230 16.00 -12.50 -16.61
C ALA A 230 16.65 -13.29 -15.47
N HIS A 231 17.95 -13.13 -15.25
CA HIS A 231 18.68 -13.86 -14.23
C HIS A 231 18.21 -13.53 -12.80
N CYS A 232 17.61 -12.35 -12.59
CA CYS A 232 17.00 -11.94 -11.33
C CYS A 232 15.98 -12.98 -10.82
N PHE A 233 15.31 -13.69 -11.73
CA PHE A 233 14.23 -14.62 -11.41
C PHE A 233 14.64 -16.09 -11.38
N ILE A 234 15.94 -16.42 -11.51
CA ILE A 234 16.39 -17.83 -11.47
C ILE A 234 16.09 -18.50 -10.12
N GLY A 235 16.23 -17.76 -9.01
CA GLY A 235 15.98 -18.28 -7.66
C GLY A 235 14.50 -18.41 -7.31
N SER A 236 13.64 -17.52 -7.84
CA SER A 236 12.20 -17.54 -7.63
C SER A 236 11.48 -16.80 -8.76
N GLN A 237 10.60 -17.51 -9.47
CA GLN A 237 9.72 -16.91 -10.49
C GLN A 237 8.29 -16.65 -9.97
N SER A 238 8.01 -16.97 -8.71
CA SER A 238 6.67 -16.77 -8.17
C SER A 238 6.45 -15.30 -7.85
N GLU A 239 5.56 -14.66 -8.61
CA GLU A 239 5.23 -13.24 -8.56
C GLU A 239 4.86 -12.76 -7.16
N HIS A 240 4.32 -13.66 -6.34
CA HIS A 240 3.88 -13.42 -4.96
C HIS A 240 4.98 -12.96 -4.01
N TYR A 241 6.23 -13.34 -4.27
CA TYR A 241 7.36 -12.93 -3.45
C TYR A 241 8.03 -11.65 -3.95
N TRP A 242 7.56 -11.12 -5.09
CA TRP A 242 8.16 -9.97 -5.74
C TRP A 242 7.31 -8.71 -5.57
N THR A 243 7.98 -7.62 -5.25
CA THR A 243 7.44 -6.26 -5.24
C THR A 243 8.33 -5.35 -6.07
N ALA A 244 7.73 -4.39 -6.76
CA ALA A 244 8.42 -3.36 -7.50
C ALA A 244 8.16 -2.02 -6.81
N VAL A 245 9.21 -1.38 -6.31
CA VAL A 245 9.12 -0.07 -5.67
C VAL A 245 9.61 0.99 -6.66
N VAL A 246 8.73 1.94 -6.99
CA VAL A 246 9.02 3.07 -7.88
C VAL A 246 9.03 4.37 -7.09
N GLY A 247 9.73 5.40 -7.56
CA GLY A 247 9.84 6.69 -6.84
C GLY A 247 10.76 6.65 -5.61
N GLU A 248 11.35 5.48 -5.34
CA GLU A 248 12.36 5.23 -4.31
C GLU A 248 13.66 5.97 -4.63
N PHE A 249 14.26 6.57 -3.61
CA PHE A 249 15.59 7.18 -3.69
C PHE A 249 16.49 6.67 -2.56
N ASP A 250 16.01 6.67 -1.31
CA ASP A 250 16.76 6.29 -0.11
C ASP A 250 16.08 5.10 0.59
N ILE A 251 16.61 3.89 0.34
CA ILE A 251 16.01 2.62 0.79
C ILE A 251 15.95 2.46 2.31
N THR A 252 16.53 3.39 3.07
CA THR A 252 16.51 3.39 4.54
C THR A 252 15.30 4.11 5.13
N LYS A 253 14.51 4.81 4.30
CA LYS A 253 13.32 5.56 4.72
C LYS A 253 12.25 5.55 3.62
N ALA A 254 11.01 5.89 3.98
CA ALA A 254 9.95 6.04 2.99
C ALA A 254 10.07 7.40 2.28
N ASP A 255 10.14 7.40 0.95
CA ASP A 255 10.16 8.62 0.15
C ASP A 255 8.73 9.11 -0.21
N PRO A 256 8.51 10.43 -0.40
CA PRO A 256 7.15 10.98 -0.56
C PRO A 256 6.36 10.47 -1.77
N ASP A 257 7.06 10.16 -2.87
CA ASP A 257 6.47 9.68 -4.13
C ASP A 257 6.66 8.16 -4.33
N GLU A 258 7.12 7.46 -3.28
CA GLU A 258 7.35 6.03 -3.30
C GLU A 258 6.03 5.25 -3.46
N GLN A 259 6.02 4.29 -4.38
CA GLN A 259 4.87 3.40 -4.60
C GLN A 259 5.34 1.95 -4.61
N VAL A 260 4.82 1.16 -3.67
CA VAL A 260 5.06 -0.28 -3.59
C VAL A 260 4.03 -1.01 -4.45
N MET A 261 4.48 -1.55 -5.58
CA MET A 261 3.64 -2.21 -6.56
C MET A 261 3.77 -3.72 -6.45
N LYS A 262 2.63 -4.43 -6.39
CA LYS A 262 2.63 -5.89 -6.48
C LYS A 262 2.94 -6.34 -7.90
N VAL A 263 3.69 -7.44 -8.03
CA VAL A 263 3.95 -8.05 -9.32
C VAL A 263 2.80 -8.96 -9.72
N ASN A 264 2.36 -8.82 -10.96
CA ASN A 264 1.27 -9.60 -11.52
C ASN A 264 1.77 -10.77 -12.38
N ARG A 265 2.77 -10.51 -13.23
CA ARG A 265 3.39 -11.51 -14.11
C ARG A 265 4.87 -11.22 -14.31
N ILE A 266 5.68 -12.27 -14.36
CA ILE A 266 7.10 -12.22 -14.73
C ILE A 266 7.28 -12.97 -16.05
N ILE A 267 7.77 -12.29 -17.07
CA ILE A 267 7.93 -12.80 -18.43
C ILE A 267 9.42 -12.76 -18.80
N THR A 268 10.12 -13.84 -18.51
CA THR A 268 11.51 -14.02 -18.97
C THR A 268 11.53 -14.32 -20.46
N HIS A 269 12.50 -13.76 -21.19
CA HIS A 269 12.64 -14.06 -22.61
C HIS A 269 12.80 -15.58 -22.85
N PRO A 270 12.03 -16.19 -23.77
CA PRO A 270 11.95 -17.66 -23.91
C PRO A 270 13.26 -18.33 -24.33
N LYS A 271 14.20 -17.56 -24.88
CA LYS A 271 15.54 -18.03 -25.26
C LYS A 271 16.63 -17.64 -24.25
N PHE A 272 16.26 -17.19 -23.05
CA PHE A 272 17.22 -16.89 -22.00
C PHE A 272 18.05 -18.14 -21.66
N ASN A 273 19.37 -17.99 -21.63
CA ASN A 273 20.29 -19.05 -21.24
C ASN A 273 21.01 -18.66 -19.94
N PRO A 274 20.70 -19.30 -18.80
CA PRO A 274 21.28 -18.94 -17.50
C PRO A 274 22.78 -19.28 -17.38
N LYS A 275 23.34 -20.09 -18.29
CA LYS A 275 24.78 -20.41 -18.29
C LYS A 275 25.62 -19.37 -19.00
N THR A 276 25.07 -18.75 -20.05
CA THR A 276 25.80 -17.79 -20.89
C THR A 276 25.26 -16.38 -20.76
N PHE A 277 24.21 -16.16 -19.96
CA PHE A 277 23.44 -14.92 -19.87
C PHE A 277 22.92 -14.41 -21.23
N ASN A 278 22.83 -15.28 -22.23
CA ASN A 278 22.33 -14.88 -23.54
C ASN A 278 20.81 -14.66 -23.47
N ASN A 279 20.33 -13.55 -24.01
CA ASN A 279 18.95 -13.09 -23.87
C ASN A 279 18.52 -12.87 -22.42
N ASP A 280 19.41 -12.28 -21.62
CA ASP A 280 19.14 -11.91 -20.24
C ASP A 280 18.26 -10.66 -20.15
N ILE A 281 16.98 -10.84 -20.42
CA ILE A 281 15.95 -9.80 -20.39
C ILE A 281 14.60 -10.38 -19.97
N ALA A 282 13.89 -9.64 -19.12
CA ALA A 282 12.57 -10.00 -18.63
C ALA A 282 11.68 -8.76 -18.51
N LEU A 283 10.37 -8.98 -18.69
CA LEU A 283 9.33 -8.01 -18.39
C LEU A 283 8.61 -8.40 -17.10
N VAL A 284 8.31 -7.41 -16.28
CA VAL A 284 7.50 -7.52 -15.08
C VAL A 284 6.28 -6.65 -15.27
N GLU A 285 5.11 -7.28 -15.28
CA GLU A 285 3.83 -6.58 -15.31
C GLU A 285 3.38 -6.30 -13.88
N LEU A 286 3.01 -5.06 -13.60
CA LEU A 286 2.49 -4.62 -12.31
C LEU A 286 1.00 -4.95 -12.17
N SER A 287 0.52 -5.15 -10.95
CA SER A 287 -0.90 -5.43 -10.67
C SER A 287 -1.84 -4.27 -11.00
N SER A 288 -1.30 -3.05 -11.04
CA SER A 288 -1.99 -1.82 -11.36
C SER A 288 -0.99 -0.83 -11.95
N PRO A 289 -1.43 0.13 -12.79
CA PRO A 289 -0.56 1.18 -13.27
C PRO A 289 -0.05 2.04 -12.10
N VAL A 290 1.20 2.49 -12.20
CA VAL A 290 1.76 3.48 -11.28
C VAL A 290 1.09 4.83 -11.49
N VAL A 291 1.02 5.62 -10.42
CA VAL A 291 0.64 7.03 -10.50
C VAL A 291 1.85 7.81 -10.98
N LEU A 292 1.77 8.38 -12.18
CA LEU A 292 2.86 9.17 -12.75
C LEU A 292 3.06 10.46 -11.94
N SER A 293 4.31 10.79 -11.66
CA SER A 293 4.73 12.01 -10.96
C SER A 293 6.04 12.54 -11.54
N ALA A 294 6.59 13.60 -10.94
CA ALA A 294 7.93 14.07 -11.30
C ALA A 294 9.02 13.01 -10.97
N HIS A 295 8.79 12.18 -9.96
CA HIS A 295 9.71 11.14 -9.48
C HIS A 295 9.35 9.73 -10.00
N VAL A 296 8.23 9.58 -10.71
CA VAL A 296 7.75 8.32 -11.28
C VAL A 296 7.31 8.53 -12.72
N MET A 297 8.15 8.15 -13.68
CA MET A 297 7.91 8.35 -15.12
C MET A 297 8.67 7.30 -15.94
N PRO A 298 8.09 6.70 -16.99
CA PRO A 298 8.79 5.72 -17.80
C PRO A 298 9.95 6.33 -18.60
N VAL A 299 10.97 5.52 -18.89
CA VAL A 299 12.04 5.87 -19.85
C VAL A 299 11.57 5.62 -21.28
N CYS A 300 12.12 6.33 -22.26
CA CYS A 300 11.83 6.03 -23.65
C CYS A 300 12.55 4.74 -24.09
N LEU A 301 11.82 3.86 -24.77
CA LEU A 301 12.45 2.79 -25.55
C LEU A 301 13.19 3.40 -26.75
N PRO A 302 14.30 2.80 -27.21
CA PRO A 302 15.15 3.40 -28.21
C PRO A 302 14.45 3.44 -29.57
N SER A 303 14.41 4.60 -30.20
CA SER A 303 13.87 4.81 -31.55
C SER A 303 14.95 4.70 -32.63
N ASP A 304 16.16 5.07 -32.25
CA ASP A 304 17.32 5.18 -33.12
C ASP A 304 18.21 3.94 -33.06
N PRO A 305 19.14 3.78 -34.02
CA PRO A 305 20.21 2.80 -33.93
C PRO A 305 21.01 2.92 -32.62
N GLU A 306 21.77 1.88 -32.30
CA GLU A 306 22.65 1.90 -31.13
C GLU A 306 23.66 3.07 -31.21
N PRO A 307 23.95 3.73 -30.08
CA PRO A 307 24.96 4.78 -30.02
C PRO A 307 26.34 4.29 -30.47
N PRO A 308 27.18 5.19 -31.01
CA PRO A 308 28.52 4.81 -31.44
C PRO A 308 29.42 4.47 -30.23
N PRO A 309 30.45 3.63 -30.42
CA PRO A 309 31.48 3.41 -29.40
C PRO A 309 32.07 4.73 -28.90
N GLY A 310 32.26 4.84 -27.59
CA GLY A 310 32.70 6.04 -26.89
C GLY A 310 31.57 6.96 -26.45
N ALA A 311 30.31 6.69 -26.82
CA ALA A 311 29.16 7.46 -26.34
C ALA A 311 29.10 7.45 -24.79
N PRO A 312 28.89 8.60 -24.14
CA PRO A 312 28.87 8.72 -22.69
C PRO A 312 27.51 8.30 -22.12
N CYS A 313 27.33 7.01 -21.89
CA CYS A 313 26.11 6.48 -21.29
C CYS A 313 26.08 6.74 -19.78
N LEU A 314 24.90 6.74 -19.19
CA LEU A 314 24.68 6.85 -17.75
C LEU A 314 24.07 5.55 -17.22
N VAL A 315 24.52 5.15 -16.04
CA VAL A 315 23.97 4.04 -15.26
C VAL A 315 23.56 4.56 -13.88
N ALA A 316 22.53 3.97 -13.30
CA ALA A 316 22.04 4.33 -11.98
C ALA A 316 21.50 3.10 -11.22
N GLY A 317 21.65 3.09 -9.90
CA GLY A 317 21.33 1.92 -9.07
C GLY A 317 21.65 2.09 -7.59
N TRP A 318 21.31 1.04 -6.83
CA TRP A 318 21.64 0.88 -5.41
C TRP A 318 22.67 -0.23 -5.17
N GLY A 319 23.33 -0.69 -6.23
CA GLY A 319 24.28 -1.78 -6.15
C GLY A 319 25.46 -1.49 -5.23
N SER A 320 26.20 -2.55 -4.91
CA SER A 320 27.34 -2.51 -4.02
C SER A 320 28.36 -1.45 -4.44
N LEU A 321 28.87 -0.71 -3.46
CA LEU A 321 29.77 0.42 -3.71
C LEU A 321 31.15 0.00 -4.23
N TYR A 322 31.49 -1.27 -4.02
CA TYR A 322 32.66 -1.99 -4.52
C TYR A 322 32.37 -3.50 -4.43
N GLU A 323 33.20 -4.31 -5.07
CA GLU A 323 33.06 -5.77 -5.05
C GLU A 323 33.06 -6.32 -3.62
N ASP A 324 32.06 -7.14 -3.28
CA ASP A 324 31.78 -7.64 -1.93
C ASP A 324 31.55 -6.55 -0.86
N GLY A 325 31.27 -5.32 -1.29
CA GLY A 325 30.94 -4.17 -0.44
C GLY A 325 29.46 -4.06 -0.09
N PRO A 326 29.10 -3.14 0.83
CA PRO A 326 27.71 -2.87 1.17
C PRO A 326 26.94 -2.28 -0.02
N ALA A 327 25.64 -2.54 -0.08
CA ALA A 327 24.72 -1.86 -0.99
C ALA A 327 24.66 -0.36 -0.68
N ALA A 328 24.27 0.45 -1.66
CA ALA A 328 24.08 1.87 -1.46
C ALA A 328 22.73 2.14 -0.76
N ASP A 329 22.73 3.01 0.24
CA ASP A 329 21.50 3.47 0.89
C ASP A 329 20.67 4.37 -0.04
N VAL A 330 21.33 5.09 -0.95
CA VAL A 330 20.70 6.06 -1.85
C VAL A 330 21.02 5.73 -3.31
N VAL A 331 20.21 6.22 -4.26
CA VAL A 331 20.51 6.05 -5.69
C VAL A 331 21.85 6.70 -6.03
N MET A 332 22.71 5.91 -6.66
CA MET A 332 24.01 6.34 -7.14
C MET A 332 24.01 6.33 -8.67
N GLU A 333 24.82 7.18 -9.28
CA GLU A 333 24.94 7.31 -10.74
C GLU A 333 26.40 7.33 -11.21
N ALA A 334 26.65 6.84 -12.41
CA ALA A 334 27.96 6.90 -13.05
C ALA A 334 27.85 7.09 -14.57
N MET A 335 28.85 7.74 -15.14
CA MET A 335 29.01 7.83 -16.59
C MET A 335 29.97 6.73 -17.07
N VAL A 336 29.56 5.97 -18.08
CA VAL A 336 30.34 4.87 -18.65
C VAL A 336 30.37 4.98 -20.18
N PRO A 337 31.55 4.89 -20.83
CA PRO A 337 31.63 4.93 -22.28
C PRO A 337 31.20 3.58 -22.87
N LEU A 338 30.41 3.61 -23.93
CA LEU A 338 30.12 2.40 -24.70
C LEU A 338 31.40 1.86 -25.35
N LEU A 339 31.67 0.56 -25.26
CA LEU A 339 32.83 -0.06 -25.90
C LEU A 339 32.45 -0.67 -27.25
N SER A 340 33.40 -0.65 -28.19
CA SER A 340 33.21 -1.36 -29.45
C SER A 340 33.12 -2.86 -29.21
N HIS A 341 32.34 -3.54 -30.05
CA HIS A 341 32.15 -4.98 -29.94
C HIS A 341 33.47 -5.78 -30.04
N SER A 342 34.45 -5.28 -30.82
CA SER A 342 35.78 -5.89 -30.91
C SER A 342 36.58 -5.72 -29.63
N THR A 343 36.57 -4.53 -29.02
CA THR A 343 37.23 -4.26 -27.74
C THR A 343 36.64 -5.11 -26.63
N CYS A 344 35.31 -5.19 -26.54
CA CYS A 344 34.58 -6.01 -25.58
C CYS A 344 34.94 -7.51 -25.72
N LYS A 345 34.98 -8.04 -26.96
CA LYS A 345 35.41 -9.43 -27.21
C LYS A 345 36.88 -9.70 -26.89
N ASN A 346 37.75 -8.73 -27.07
CA ASN A 346 39.16 -8.88 -26.74
C ASN A 346 39.40 -8.86 -25.22
N ALA A 347 38.60 -8.08 -24.48
CA ALA A 347 38.64 -7.98 -23.03
C ALA A 347 38.13 -9.27 -22.36
N LEU A 348 36.95 -9.74 -22.75
CA LEU A 348 36.26 -10.86 -22.07
C LEU A 348 36.53 -12.23 -22.72
N GLY A 349 36.95 -12.26 -23.97
CA GLY A 349 37.10 -13.48 -24.77
C GLY A 349 35.97 -13.67 -25.78
N LYS A 350 36.34 -14.07 -27.00
CA LYS A 350 35.45 -14.07 -28.18
C LYS A 350 34.19 -14.94 -28.06
N GLN A 351 34.21 -15.97 -27.22
CA GLN A 351 33.13 -16.95 -27.08
C GLN A 351 32.06 -16.55 -26.05
N LEU A 352 32.35 -15.55 -25.20
CA LEU A 352 31.44 -15.15 -24.12
C LEU A 352 30.43 -14.08 -24.54
N LEU A 353 30.75 -13.28 -25.58
CA LEU A 353 29.91 -12.17 -26.02
C LEU A 353 29.09 -12.51 -27.27
N THR A 354 27.76 -12.47 -27.13
CA THR A 354 26.82 -12.63 -28.24
C THR A 354 26.43 -11.28 -28.85
N ASN A 355 25.76 -11.30 -30.01
CA ASN A 355 25.30 -10.05 -30.67
C ASN A 355 24.18 -9.34 -29.90
N THR A 356 23.59 -9.97 -28.88
CA THR A 356 22.55 -9.38 -28.04
C THR A 356 23.11 -8.73 -26.78
N MET A 357 24.44 -8.66 -26.68
CA MET A 357 25.17 -8.02 -25.58
C MET A 357 26.05 -6.90 -26.12
N PHE A 358 26.46 -5.99 -25.24
CA PHE A 358 27.57 -5.07 -25.45
C PHE A 358 28.26 -4.76 -24.12
N CYS A 359 29.45 -4.16 -24.19
CA CYS A 359 30.14 -3.70 -22.99
C CYS A 359 30.08 -2.18 -22.89
N ALA A 360 30.05 -1.67 -21.66
CA ALA A 360 30.34 -0.27 -21.35
C ALA A 360 31.26 -0.19 -20.14
N GLY A 361 31.97 0.94 -19.99
CA GLY A 361 32.86 1.18 -18.85
C GLY A 361 34.31 1.38 -19.27
N TYR A 362 35.18 1.51 -18.28
CA TYR A 362 36.58 1.86 -18.48
C TYR A 362 37.48 0.64 -18.33
N LEU A 363 38.24 0.31 -19.37
CA LEU A 363 39.22 -0.79 -19.31
C LEU A 363 40.37 -0.53 -18.32
N SER A 364 40.54 0.70 -17.85
CA SER A 364 41.44 1.00 -16.73
C SER A 364 40.95 0.43 -15.40
N GLY A 365 39.69 -0.01 -15.32
CA GLY A 365 38.98 -0.29 -14.08
C GLY A 365 38.49 0.98 -13.40
N GLY A 366 37.95 0.82 -12.20
CA GLY A 366 37.54 1.91 -11.30
C GLY A 366 36.07 2.26 -11.36
N ILE A 367 35.48 2.46 -12.56
CA ILE A 367 34.05 2.77 -12.71
C ILE A 367 33.29 1.63 -13.36
N ASP A 368 32.29 1.08 -12.67
CA ASP A 368 31.49 -0.07 -13.12
C ASP A 368 30.17 -0.24 -12.33
N SER A 369 29.20 -0.94 -12.91
CA SER A 369 28.02 -1.45 -12.19
C SER A 369 28.39 -2.67 -11.34
N CYS A 370 27.70 -2.90 -10.22
CA CYS A 370 28.06 -3.99 -9.29
C CYS A 370 26.84 -4.76 -8.76
N GLN A 371 27.04 -5.66 -7.77
CA GLN A 371 25.95 -6.51 -7.27
C GLN A 371 24.76 -5.66 -6.78
N GLY A 372 23.54 -5.98 -7.22
CA GLY A 372 22.34 -5.19 -6.93
C GLY A 372 21.96 -4.17 -8.02
N ASP A 373 22.88 -3.81 -8.92
CA ASP A 373 22.57 -3.01 -10.12
C ASP A 373 22.00 -3.86 -11.27
N SER A 374 22.06 -5.19 -11.16
CA SER A 374 21.51 -6.14 -12.13
C SER A 374 20.08 -5.78 -12.50
N GLY A 375 19.76 -5.73 -13.79
CA GLY A 375 18.44 -5.31 -14.27
C GLY A 375 18.23 -3.80 -14.37
N GLY A 376 19.16 -3.00 -13.84
CA GLY A 376 19.13 -1.53 -13.91
C GLY A 376 19.44 -0.96 -15.30
N PRO A 377 19.22 0.35 -15.49
CA PRO A 377 19.30 1.01 -16.79
C PRO A 377 20.74 1.35 -17.21
N LEU A 378 21.02 1.19 -18.50
CA LEU A 378 22.03 1.96 -19.21
C LEU A 378 21.34 2.85 -20.25
N ILE A 379 21.46 4.16 -20.04
CA ILE A 379 20.66 5.19 -20.71
C ILE A 379 21.54 6.24 -21.37
N LEU A 380 21.00 6.89 -22.39
CA LEU A 380 21.63 8.01 -23.06
C LEU A 380 20.59 9.10 -23.33
N GLN A 381 20.97 10.36 -23.14
CA GLN A 381 20.12 11.47 -23.53
C GLN A 381 20.21 11.70 -25.03
N ASP A 382 19.08 11.62 -25.73
CA ASP A 382 19.00 12.10 -27.09
C ASP A 382 19.11 13.62 -27.08
N LEU A 383 20.13 14.14 -27.75
CA LEU A 383 20.42 15.57 -27.82
C LEU A 383 19.37 16.34 -28.62
N THR A 384 18.62 15.66 -29.50
CA THR A 384 17.59 16.28 -30.33
C THR A 384 16.31 16.53 -29.54
N SER A 385 15.80 15.49 -28.87
CA SER A 385 14.57 15.58 -28.07
C SER A 385 14.79 16.01 -26.62
N GLY A 386 16.03 15.92 -26.12
CA GLY A 386 16.36 16.11 -24.71
C GLY A 386 15.91 14.96 -23.80
N ARG A 387 15.31 13.90 -24.36
CA ARG A 387 14.76 12.76 -23.60
C ARG A 387 15.80 11.66 -23.43
N PHE A 388 15.74 10.96 -22.31
CA PHE A 388 16.54 9.78 -22.06
C PHE A 388 15.94 8.54 -22.71
N GLN A 389 16.78 7.80 -23.42
CA GLN A 389 16.44 6.52 -24.05
C GLN A 389 17.22 5.37 -23.40
N LEU A 390 16.58 4.21 -23.29
CA LEU A 390 17.13 3.00 -22.70
C LEU A 390 17.84 2.13 -23.74
N TYR A 391 19.16 2.02 -23.66
CA TYR A 391 19.94 1.23 -24.62
C TYR A 391 20.40 -0.11 -24.07
N GLY A 392 20.61 -0.20 -22.76
CA GLY A 392 21.09 -1.42 -22.11
C GLY A 392 20.36 -1.75 -20.81
N ILE A 393 20.37 -3.03 -20.45
CA ILE A 393 20.02 -3.55 -19.13
C ILE A 393 21.27 -4.18 -18.51
N THR A 394 21.63 -3.79 -17.30
CA THR A 394 22.79 -4.36 -16.57
C THR A 394 22.62 -5.87 -16.41
N SER A 395 23.58 -6.67 -16.87
CA SER A 395 23.45 -8.14 -16.93
C SER A 395 24.51 -8.86 -16.11
N TRP A 396 25.79 -8.74 -16.47
CA TRP A 396 26.87 -9.44 -15.75
C TRP A 396 28.22 -8.73 -15.93
N GLY A 397 29.21 -9.15 -15.14
CA GLY A 397 30.61 -8.72 -15.21
C GLY A 397 31.52 -9.80 -14.63
N ASP A 398 32.82 -9.73 -14.94
CA ASP A 398 33.84 -10.52 -14.25
C ASP A 398 34.46 -9.63 -13.16
N GLY A 399 33.95 -9.77 -11.93
CA GLY A 399 34.18 -8.79 -10.86
C GLY A 399 33.44 -7.46 -11.11
N CYS A 400 33.75 -6.45 -10.28
CA CYS A 400 33.27 -5.08 -10.48
C CYS A 400 34.47 -4.13 -10.58
N GLY A 401 34.54 -3.31 -11.62
CA GLY A 401 35.54 -2.24 -11.73
C GLY A 401 36.99 -2.73 -11.81
N GLU A 402 37.19 -3.99 -12.16
CA GLU A 402 38.50 -4.58 -12.36
C GLU A 402 39.15 -4.10 -13.67
N LYS A 403 40.48 -4.02 -13.68
CA LYS A 403 41.22 -3.59 -14.86
C LYS A 403 41.07 -4.60 -16.00
N GLY A 404 40.65 -4.11 -17.16
CA GLY A 404 40.47 -4.91 -18.37
C GLY A 404 39.16 -5.70 -18.41
N LYS A 405 38.30 -5.58 -17.39
CA LYS A 405 37.04 -6.31 -17.29
C LYS A 405 35.86 -5.31 -17.26
N PRO A 406 35.29 -4.98 -18.42
CA PRO A 406 34.16 -4.05 -18.49
C PRO A 406 32.83 -4.75 -18.12
N GLY A 407 31.86 -3.98 -17.64
CA GLY A 407 30.49 -4.45 -17.45
C GLY A 407 29.79 -4.80 -18.76
N VAL A 408 28.95 -5.84 -18.71
CA VAL A 408 28.18 -6.37 -19.85
C VAL A 408 26.70 -6.09 -19.67
N TYR A 409 26.10 -5.55 -20.73
CA TYR A 409 24.71 -5.13 -20.77
C TYR A 409 23.96 -5.86 -21.88
N THR A 410 22.69 -6.19 -21.61
CA THR A 410 21.77 -6.70 -22.63
C THR A 410 21.31 -5.57 -23.54
N ARG A 411 21.40 -5.78 -24.85
CA ARG A 411 21.09 -4.81 -25.91
C ARG A 411 19.59 -4.64 -26.11
N VAL A 412 18.99 -3.59 -25.54
CA VAL A 412 17.53 -3.35 -25.57
C VAL A 412 16.99 -3.20 -27.00
N VAL A 413 17.75 -2.56 -27.89
CA VAL A 413 17.38 -2.40 -29.31
C VAL A 413 17.09 -3.75 -29.98
N ALA A 414 17.80 -4.82 -29.60
CA ALA A 414 17.63 -6.17 -30.16
C ALA A 414 16.30 -6.83 -29.75
N TYR A 415 15.67 -6.33 -28.69
CA TYR A 415 14.46 -6.90 -28.09
C TYR A 415 13.24 -5.98 -28.20
N LYS A 416 13.36 -4.81 -28.87
CA LYS A 416 12.27 -3.83 -28.96
C LYS A 416 10.95 -4.45 -29.45
N ASP A 417 11.00 -5.25 -30.51
CA ASP A 417 9.81 -5.91 -31.07
C ASP A 417 9.20 -6.92 -30.09
N TRP A 418 10.04 -7.66 -29.36
CA TRP A 418 9.57 -8.58 -28.33
C TRP A 418 8.93 -7.81 -27.16
N ILE A 419 9.57 -6.74 -26.69
CA ILE A 419 9.06 -5.89 -25.61
C ILE A 419 7.68 -5.34 -25.97
N LEU A 420 7.56 -4.70 -27.13
CA LEU A 420 6.31 -4.11 -27.60
C LEU A 420 5.23 -5.17 -27.86
N SER A 421 5.62 -6.35 -28.35
CA SER A 421 4.70 -7.47 -28.53
C SER A 421 4.12 -7.93 -27.20
N GLU A 422 4.96 -8.17 -26.18
CA GLU A 422 4.50 -8.58 -24.85
C GLU A 422 3.60 -7.53 -24.18
N ILE A 423 3.99 -6.25 -24.25
CA ILE A 423 3.23 -5.13 -23.67
C ILE A 423 1.83 -5.00 -24.30
N HIS A 424 1.72 -5.17 -25.62
CA HIS A 424 0.46 -4.99 -26.36
C HIS A 424 -0.34 -6.28 -26.57
N LYS A 425 0.05 -7.42 -25.98
CA LYS A 425 -0.71 -8.68 -26.11
C LYS A 425 -2.14 -8.52 -25.59
N SER A 426 -3.11 -8.85 -26.44
CA SER A 426 -4.54 -8.77 -26.13
C SER A 426 -5.00 -9.86 -25.15
N PHE A 427 -6.14 -9.63 -24.49
CA PHE A 427 -6.81 -10.63 -23.67
C PHE A 427 -7.05 -11.94 -24.45
N GLY A 428 -6.86 -13.09 -23.80
CA GLY A 428 -7.02 -14.43 -24.41
C GLY A 428 -5.85 -14.89 -25.29
N SER A 429 -4.91 -14.01 -25.66
CA SER A 429 -3.64 -14.36 -26.34
C SER A 429 -2.48 -14.62 -25.37
N ARG A 430 -2.71 -14.35 -24.08
CA ARG A 430 -1.74 -14.44 -22.98
C ARG A 430 -2.39 -15.09 -21.77
N GLU A 431 -1.57 -15.65 -20.88
CA GLU A 431 -2.08 -16.24 -19.64
C GLU A 431 -2.83 -15.18 -18.80
N PRO A 432 -4.04 -15.50 -18.31
CA PRO A 432 -4.86 -14.53 -17.60
C PRO A 432 -4.28 -14.20 -16.22
N THR A 433 -4.48 -12.97 -15.78
CA THR A 433 -3.93 -12.46 -14.52
C THR A 433 -4.81 -12.87 -13.34
N CYS A 434 -4.24 -12.91 -12.12
CA CYS A 434 -5.07 -13.21 -10.95
C CYS A 434 -6.17 -12.16 -10.75
N ALA A 435 -5.90 -10.89 -11.03
CA ALA A 435 -6.90 -9.83 -10.97
C ALA A 435 -8.05 -10.05 -11.98
N GLU A 436 -7.73 -10.36 -13.25
CA GLU A 436 -8.73 -10.68 -14.30
C GLU A 436 -9.61 -11.85 -13.88
N LEU A 437 -8.96 -12.93 -13.44
CA LEU A 437 -9.61 -14.15 -13.00
C LEU A 437 -10.54 -13.89 -11.81
N LEU A 438 -10.07 -13.22 -10.76
CA LEU A 438 -10.87 -12.93 -9.57
C LEU A 438 -12.03 -11.98 -9.86
N LYS A 439 -11.89 -11.03 -10.79
CA LYS A 439 -12.97 -10.14 -11.20
C LYS A 439 -14.18 -10.89 -11.79
N THR A 440 -13.98 -12.06 -12.38
CA THR A 440 -15.09 -12.90 -12.87
C THR A 440 -16.03 -13.37 -11.76
N SER A 441 -15.56 -13.42 -10.50
CA SER A 441 -16.40 -13.81 -9.36
C SER A 441 -17.49 -12.78 -9.03
N GLU A 442 -17.29 -11.52 -9.43
CA GLU A 442 -18.22 -10.40 -9.20
C GLU A 442 -19.32 -10.31 -10.28
N LEU A 443 -19.20 -11.09 -11.37
CA LEU A 443 -20.13 -11.10 -12.49
C LEU A 443 -21.33 -12.03 -12.26
N SER A 444 -22.41 -11.82 -13.02
CA SER A 444 -23.54 -12.76 -13.09
C SER A 444 -23.10 -14.11 -13.66
N GLU A 445 -23.83 -15.19 -13.38
CA GLU A 445 -23.44 -16.54 -13.80
C GLU A 445 -23.22 -16.69 -15.32
N GLU A 446 -24.07 -16.07 -16.14
CA GLU A 446 -23.93 -16.09 -17.60
C GLU A 446 -22.70 -15.31 -18.07
N GLN A 447 -22.48 -14.10 -17.53
CA GLN A 447 -21.33 -13.26 -17.88
C GLN A 447 -20.01 -13.88 -17.40
N ARG A 448 -20.01 -14.46 -16.19
CA ARG A 448 -18.86 -15.18 -15.63
C ARG A 448 -18.43 -16.30 -16.56
N MET A 449 -19.35 -17.14 -17.03
CA MET A 449 -19.02 -18.27 -17.89
C MET A 449 -18.38 -17.80 -19.22
N SER A 450 -18.95 -16.76 -19.83
CA SER A 450 -18.43 -16.22 -21.09
C SER A 450 -17.06 -15.57 -20.91
N GLU A 451 -16.89 -14.73 -19.88
CA GLU A 451 -15.63 -14.03 -19.63
C GLU A 451 -14.52 -15.00 -19.21
N PHE A 452 -14.84 -15.95 -18.33
CA PHE A 452 -13.90 -17.00 -17.92
C PHE A 452 -13.43 -17.82 -19.12
N THR A 453 -14.35 -18.21 -20.02
CA THR A 453 -13.99 -18.94 -21.25
C THR A 453 -13.05 -18.11 -22.15
N SER A 454 -13.32 -16.80 -22.30
CA SER A 454 -12.49 -15.88 -23.08
C SER A 454 -11.08 -15.77 -22.50
N LEU A 455 -10.95 -15.57 -21.18
CA LEU A 455 -9.66 -15.49 -20.48
C LEU A 455 -8.87 -16.81 -20.58
N CYS A 456 -9.56 -17.94 -20.49
CA CYS A 456 -8.95 -19.27 -20.55
C CYS A 456 -8.54 -19.70 -21.96
N HIS A 457 -8.93 -18.97 -23.01
CA HIS A 457 -8.60 -19.30 -24.40
C HIS A 457 -7.09 -19.47 -24.63
N PHE A 458 -6.25 -18.74 -23.90
CA PHE A 458 -4.80 -18.88 -23.97
C PHE A 458 -4.32 -20.33 -23.75
N TYR A 459 -4.94 -21.08 -22.83
CA TYR A 459 -4.53 -22.45 -22.55
C TYR A 459 -4.85 -23.41 -23.71
N MET A 460 -5.76 -23.03 -24.61
CA MET A 460 -5.99 -23.76 -25.86
C MET A 460 -4.81 -23.63 -26.82
N LEU A 461 -4.11 -22.48 -26.80
CA LEU A 461 -2.97 -22.22 -27.68
C LEU A 461 -1.74 -23.04 -27.30
N SER A 462 -1.65 -23.44 -26.03
CA SER A 462 -0.53 -24.23 -25.47
C SER A 462 -0.78 -25.74 -25.50
N CYS A 463 -1.79 -26.17 -26.25
CA CYS A 463 -2.25 -27.54 -26.26
C CYS A 463 -1.31 -28.47 -27.06
N PRO A 464 -0.94 -29.65 -26.52
CA PRO A 464 -0.12 -30.59 -27.26
C PRO A 464 -0.85 -31.12 -28.50
N ILE A 465 -0.13 -31.21 -29.63
CA ILE A 465 -0.65 -31.66 -30.93
C ILE A 465 -1.21 -33.11 -30.87
N THR A 466 -0.82 -33.88 -29.85
CA THR A 466 -1.23 -35.27 -29.65
C THR A 466 -2.63 -35.45 -29.07
N LEU A 467 -3.27 -34.39 -28.57
CA LEU A 467 -4.61 -34.46 -27.97
C LEU A 467 -5.70 -34.16 -29.00
N ASP A 468 -6.83 -34.85 -28.88
CA ASP A 468 -8.02 -34.54 -29.64
C ASP A 468 -8.62 -33.18 -29.19
N PRO A 469 -9.43 -32.50 -30.01
CA PRO A 469 -9.99 -31.20 -29.65
C PRO A 469 -10.77 -31.20 -28.33
N SER A 470 -11.44 -32.31 -27.99
CA SER A 470 -12.21 -32.44 -26.75
C SER A 470 -11.34 -32.63 -25.51
N GLY A 471 -10.23 -33.37 -25.64
CA GLY A 471 -9.23 -33.52 -24.58
C GLY A 471 -8.46 -32.23 -24.36
N CYS A 472 -8.16 -31.52 -25.45
CA CYS A 472 -7.52 -30.21 -25.44
C CYS A 472 -8.33 -29.17 -24.66
N GLN A 473 -9.64 -29.08 -24.94
CA GLN A 473 -10.55 -28.18 -24.24
C GLN A 473 -10.62 -28.47 -22.74
N ARG A 474 -10.70 -29.75 -22.36
CA ARG A 474 -10.72 -30.16 -20.94
C ARG A 474 -9.41 -29.78 -20.24
N LEU A 475 -8.27 -30.09 -20.84
CA LEU A 475 -6.95 -29.73 -20.28
C LEU A 475 -6.80 -28.21 -20.10
N ALA A 476 -7.23 -27.43 -21.10
CA ALA A 476 -7.17 -25.97 -21.03
C ALA A 476 -8.05 -25.41 -19.91
N GLN A 477 -9.26 -25.96 -19.76
CA GLN A 477 -10.19 -25.57 -18.70
C GLN A 477 -9.65 -25.96 -17.31
N ASP A 478 -9.07 -27.15 -17.18
CA ASP A 478 -8.46 -27.63 -15.92
C ASP A 478 -7.27 -26.76 -15.51
N ASN A 479 -6.40 -26.40 -16.45
CA ASN A 479 -5.27 -25.51 -16.21
C ASN A 479 -5.74 -24.12 -15.76
N CYS A 480 -6.76 -23.58 -16.43
CA CYS A 480 -7.31 -22.28 -16.09
C CYS A 480 -8.01 -22.29 -14.72
N GLN A 481 -8.79 -23.32 -14.41
CA GLN A 481 -9.41 -23.49 -13.09
C GLN A 481 -8.37 -23.68 -11.98
N SER A 482 -7.29 -24.41 -12.26
CA SER A 482 -6.17 -24.56 -11.33
C SER A 482 -5.53 -23.20 -11.02
N ARG A 483 -5.31 -22.37 -12.04
CA ARG A 483 -4.82 -20.99 -11.83
C ARG A 483 -5.81 -20.14 -11.05
N PHE A 484 -7.10 -20.18 -11.39
CA PHE A 484 -8.15 -19.46 -10.65
C PHE A 484 -8.16 -19.83 -9.15
N LYS A 485 -8.11 -21.12 -8.82
CA LYS A 485 -8.06 -21.57 -7.41
C LYS A 485 -6.81 -21.10 -6.69
N LYS A 486 -5.64 -21.13 -7.35
CA LYS A 486 -4.39 -20.58 -6.78
C LYS A 486 -4.53 -19.09 -6.49
N CYS A 487 -5.10 -18.32 -7.42
CA CYS A 487 -5.36 -16.89 -7.25
C CYS A 487 -6.32 -16.62 -6.07
N GLN A 488 -7.39 -17.40 -5.91
CA GLN A 488 -8.31 -17.28 -4.78
C GLN A 488 -7.64 -17.54 -3.44
N LEU A 489 -6.88 -18.63 -3.32
CA LEU A 489 -6.16 -18.98 -2.10
C LEU A 489 -5.15 -17.88 -1.73
N HIS A 490 -4.45 -17.35 -2.74
CA HIS A 490 -3.48 -16.28 -2.53
C HIS A 490 -4.15 -14.97 -2.10
N SER A 491 -5.25 -14.58 -2.75
CA SER A 491 -6.03 -13.40 -2.35
C SER A 491 -6.51 -13.49 -0.91
N PHE A 492 -6.97 -14.68 -0.48
CA PHE A 492 -7.35 -14.92 0.90
C PHE A 492 -6.16 -14.79 1.87
N LEU A 493 -5.01 -15.39 1.53
CA LEU A 493 -3.79 -15.32 2.34
C LEU A 493 -3.30 -13.87 2.49
N GLN A 494 -3.32 -13.11 1.39
CA GLN A 494 -2.96 -11.69 1.39
C GLN A 494 -3.92 -10.85 2.25
N THR A 495 -5.22 -11.09 2.15
CA THR A 495 -6.23 -10.43 3.00
C THR A 495 -5.98 -10.76 4.47
N LEU A 496 -5.67 -12.01 4.80
CA LEU A 496 -5.34 -12.43 6.17
C LEU A 496 -4.05 -11.74 6.67
N LEU A 497 -3.02 -11.66 5.83
CA LEU A 497 -1.75 -11.02 6.19
C LEU A 497 -1.92 -9.52 6.43
N ASP A 498 -2.68 -8.82 5.58
CA ASP A 498 -3.03 -7.40 5.76
C ASP A 498 -3.84 -7.20 7.06
N LEU A 499 -4.82 -8.06 7.33
CA LEU A 499 -5.55 -8.03 8.60
C LEU A 499 -4.64 -8.24 9.82
N LEU A 500 -3.67 -9.15 9.73
CA LEU A 500 -2.70 -9.39 10.80
C LEU A 500 -1.75 -8.21 10.98
N GLN A 501 -1.27 -7.59 9.91
CA GLN A 501 -0.43 -6.39 9.95
C GLN A 501 -1.18 -5.21 10.56
N ARG A 502 -2.41 -4.95 10.12
CA ARG A 502 -3.26 -3.91 10.72
C ARG A 502 -3.58 -4.19 12.18
N ALA A 503 -3.74 -5.46 12.56
CA ALA A 503 -3.94 -5.83 13.95
C ALA A 503 -2.66 -5.58 14.78
N ASP A 504 -1.48 -5.89 14.25
CA ASP A 504 -0.20 -5.58 14.88
C ASP A 504 -0.01 -4.06 15.05
N ASP A 505 -0.27 -3.28 14.01
CA ASP A 505 -0.20 -1.81 14.06
C ASP A 505 -1.21 -1.23 15.05
N TYR A 506 -2.45 -1.74 15.06
CA TYR A 506 -3.46 -1.34 16.04
C TYR A 506 -3.03 -1.67 17.47
N VAL A 507 -2.46 -2.86 17.70
CA VAL A 507 -1.94 -3.24 19.02
C VAL A 507 -0.78 -2.33 19.41
N ARG A 508 0.13 -2.02 18.49
CA ARG A 508 1.29 -1.15 18.73
C ARG A 508 0.89 0.29 19.04
N ASP A 509 -0.12 0.83 18.35
CA ASP A 509 -0.54 2.23 18.47
C ASP A 509 -1.60 2.47 19.56
N LYS A 510 -2.51 1.51 19.79
CA LYS A 510 -3.67 1.68 20.69
C LYS A 510 -3.63 0.87 21.97
N VAL A 511 -2.83 -0.20 22.04
CA VAL A 511 -2.70 -0.99 23.28
C VAL A 511 -1.47 -0.50 24.04
N ASP A 512 -1.72 0.39 24.99
CA ASP A 512 -0.69 0.82 25.94
C ASP A 512 -0.32 -0.33 26.90
N LEU A 513 0.68 -1.11 26.49
CA LEU A 513 1.25 -2.20 27.30
C LEU A 513 2.01 -1.66 28.54
N THR A 514 2.22 -0.35 28.68
CA THR A 514 2.77 0.23 29.91
C THR A 514 1.84 0.04 31.09
N PHE A 515 0.52 -0.09 30.86
CA PHE A 515 -0.41 -0.46 31.93
C PHE A 515 -0.04 -1.80 32.56
N PHE A 516 0.31 -2.82 31.78
CA PHE A 516 0.67 -4.15 32.30
C PHE A 516 2.11 -4.23 32.81
N THR A 517 3.02 -3.43 32.25
CA THR A 517 4.45 -3.51 32.54
C THR A 517 4.93 -2.49 33.59
N GLN A 518 4.21 -1.38 33.78
CA GLN A 518 4.58 -0.31 34.73
C GLN A 518 3.47 -0.04 35.74
N SER A 519 2.24 0.25 35.28
CA SER A 519 1.15 0.68 36.17
C SER A 519 0.58 -0.44 37.04
N LEU A 520 0.43 -1.66 36.50
CA LEU A 520 -0.10 -2.81 37.22
C LEU A 520 0.87 -3.32 38.29
N PRO A 521 2.19 -3.45 38.05
CA PRO A 521 3.16 -3.73 39.11
C PRO A 521 3.18 -2.67 40.22
N GLN A 522 3.14 -1.38 39.86
CA GLN A 522 3.08 -0.29 40.84
C GLN A 522 1.79 -0.30 41.67
N LEU A 523 0.65 -0.61 41.06
CA LEU A 523 -0.63 -0.76 41.76
C LEU A 523 -0.59 -1.95 42.71
N VAL A 524 -0.03 -3.09 42.27
CA VAL A 524 0.14 -4.29 43.11
C VAL A 524 1.08 -4.00 44.28
N GLU A 525 2.18 -3.28 44.06
CA GLU A 525 3.11 -2.84 45.09
C GLU A 525 2.45 -1.87 46.09
N HIS A 526 1.62 -0.94 45.61
CA HIS A 526 0.88 0.00 46.45
C HIS A 526 -0.21 -0.70 47.29
N VAL A 527 -0.91 -1.68 46.72
CA VAL A 527 -1.87 -2.52 47.44
C VAL A 527 -1.16 -3.42 48.46
N TYR A 528 0.00 -3.98 48.13
CA TYR A 528 0.81 -4.78 49.05
C TYR A 528 1.32 -3.91 50.22
N ASN A 529 1.86 -2.73 49.95
CA ASN A 529 2.37 -1.82 50.97
C ASN A 529 1.27 -1.22 51.86
N SER A 530 0.08 -0.94 51.32
CA SER A 530 -1.05 -0.46 52.10
C SER A 530 -1.68 -1.55 52.99
N SER A 531 -1.72 -2.80 52.51
CA SER A 531 -2.23 -3.93 53.29
C SER A 531 -1.24 -4.44 54.35
N VAL A 532 0.07 -4.32 54.11
CA VAL A 532 1.12 -4.61 55.11
C VAL A 532 1.16 -3.53 56.20
N ASN A 533 1.02 -2.25 55.86
CA ASN A 533 1.01 -1.15 56.84
C ASN A 533 -0.22 -1.18 57.79
N ILE A 534 -1.36 -1.74 57.36
CA ILE A 534 -2.52 -1.92 58.24
C ILE A 534 -2.28 -3.04 59.27
N ARG A 535 -1.42 -4.03 58.97
CA ARG A 535 -1.01 -5.07 59.93
C ARG A 535 0.02 -4.56 60.94
N THR A 536 0.97 -3.73 60.54
CA THR A 536 1.97 -3.14 61.47
C THR A 536 1.37 -2.11 62.41
N ARG A 537 0.33 -1.36 62.00
CA ARG A 537 -0.35 -0.38 62.88
C ARG A 537 -1.20 -1.01 63.99
N ARG A 538 -1.44 -2.33 63.97
CA ARG A 538 -2.09 -3.06 65.07
C ARG A 538 -1.11 -3.70 66.06
N GLN A 539 0.20 -3.68 65.80
CA GLN A 539 1.21 -4.30 66.67
C GLN A 539 2.08 -3.30 67.45
N THR A 540 1.98 -2.00 67.21
CA THR A 540 2.72 -0.97 67.97
C THR A 540 1.80 -0.12 68.84
N ALA A 541 1.06 -0.78 69.73
CA ALA A 541 0.57 -0.17 70.96
C ALA A 541 1.44 -0.71 72.11
N GLY A 542 2.57 -0.05 72.37
CA GLY A 542 3.43 -0.40 73.50
C GLY A 542 4.81 0.26 73.45
N MET A 543 5.01 1.21 74.37
CA MET A 543 6.30 1.69 74.91
C MET A 543 7.02 2.87 74.21
N ALA A 544 6.68 4.07 74.72
CA ALA A 544 7.53 5.04 75.44
C ALA A 544 8.79 5.71 74.80
N ASN A 545 8.75 7.05 74.92
CA ASN A 545 9.80 8.05 75.22
C ASN A 545 10.63 8.75 74.11
N ASP A 546 10.26 10.02 73.92
CA ASP A 546 11.03 11.27 73.98
C ASP A 546 12.20 11.64 73.02
N CYS A 547 11.96 12.77 72.34
CA CYS A 547 12.81 13.90 71.91
C CYS A 547 14.23 13.74 71.29
N GLN A 548 14.28 13.99 69.97
CA GLN A 548 14.98 15.12 69.30
C GLN A 548 16.52 15.13 69.18
N LEU A 549 17.04 15.00 67.93
CA LEU A 549 18.07 15.88 67.33
C LEU A 549 18.29 15.58 65.83
N THR A 550 18.20 16.65 65.05
CA THR A 550 18.46 16.84 63.62
C THR A 550 19.96 16.90 63.28
N LEU A 551 20.31 16.56 62.02
CA LEU A 551 21.35 17.16 61.13
C LEU A 551 21.58 16.18 59.96
N ASP A 552 20.91 16.34 58.82
CA ASP A 552 21.29 17.17 57.66
C ASP A 552 22.74 17.03 57.17
N PHE A 553 22.87 16.55 55.93
CA PHE A 553 23.77 17.14 54.93
C PHE A 553 23.15 16.98 53.53
N GLN A 554 22.46 18.03 53.09
CA GLN A 554 22.26 18.36 51.69
C GLN A 554 23.52 19.03 51.10
N VAL A 555 23.53 19.07 49.77
CA VAL A 555 23.99 20.15 48.85
C VAL A 555 24.97 19.58 47.82
N SER A 556 24.48 19.16 46.65
CA SER A 556 24.26 19.95 45.41
C SER A 556 25.47 19.89 44.48
N ASN A 557 25.32 19.51 43.20
CA ASN A 557 25.00 20.44 42.11
C ASN A 557 25.23 19.87 40.70
N CYS A 558 24.43 20.43 39.78
CA CYS A 558 24.64 20.69 38.35
C CYS A 558 24.28 19.63 37.30
N ASP A 559 23.30 20.03 36.48
CA ASP A 559 23.00 19.61 35.11
C ASP A 559 24.24 19.70 34.18
N ILE A 560 24.32 18.80 33.20
CA ILE A 560 24.04 19.02 31.75
C ILE A 560 23.60 17.68 31.16
#